data_AF-A0A537ZS32-F1
#
_entry.id   AF-A0A537ZS32-F1
#
_cell.length_a   1.000
_cell.length_b   1.000
_cell.length_c   1.000
_cell.angle_alpha   90.00
_cell.angle_beta   90.00
_cell.angle_gamma   90.00
#
_symmetry.space_group_name_H-M   'P 1'
#
loop_
_entity.id
_entity.type
_entity.pdbx_description
1 polymer ?
#
loop_
_entity_poly.entity_id
_entity_poly.type
_entity_poly.pdbx_seq_one_letter_code
_entity_poly.pdbx_strand_id
1 'polypeptide(L)'
;MCFLPATTGGGVDRDSIERVRSATFPVARRGYDKREVDRFLTSLAEWLETGGADQSRNDVIRRELERVGEETGRILTEAHDVAERLRVQAEREAEGMIEGAQTQAERTRAEADRIHAEAQGVAETAAQKLRTDADAYATQTRTEADRDAEQALRKARAEAKRIIDEASARKQDMEAVIADLEARRDEVLGSLERLSTELAGTATEHAQKIAERAKDTAAKAREDEDGASPPSDEAPEPEDEAAEDEPAEDEQQTQTMPAAKGSEK
;
A
#
# COMPACT_ATOMS: atom_id res chain seq x y z
N MET A 1 -36.96 -67.25 52.79
CA MET A 1 -38.34 -66.83 53.06
C MET A 1 -38.52 -66.74 54.56
N CYS A 2 -38.86 -65.57 55.10
CA CYS A 2 -39.24 -65.41 56.51
C CYS A 2 -40.66 -64.83 56.53
N PHE A 3 -41.59 -65.58 57.10
CA PHE A 3 -43.01 -65.25 57.08
C PHE A 3 -43.32 -64.36 58.29
N LEU A 4 -43.57 -63.08 58.06
CA LEU A 4 -44.03 -62.17 59.11
C LEU A 4 -45.48 -62.53 59.47
N PRO A 5 -45.80 -62.90 60.72
CA PRO A 5 -47.18 -63.08 61.14
C PRO A 5 -47.87 -61.72 61.15
N ALA A 6 -49.03 -61.61 60.49
CA ALA A 6 -49.85 -60.42 60.59
C ALA A 6 -50.28 -60.21 62.04
N THR A 7 -50.01 -59.02 62.60
CA THR A 7 -50.51 -58.63 63.91
C THR A 7 -52.03 -58.44 63.83
N THR A 8 -52.79 -59.47 64.20
CA THR A 8 -54.25 -59.41 64.31
C THR A 8 -54.63 -58.20 65.16
N GLY A 9 -55.52 -57.35 64.64
CA GLY A 9 -55.96 -56.14 65.35
C GLY A 9 -56.58 -56.50 66.69
N GLY A 10 -56.11 -55.85 67.76
CA GLY A 10 -56.62 -56.03 69.11
C GLY A 10 -58.02 -55.45 69.27
N GLY A 11 -59.03 -56.17 68.80
CA GLY A 11 -60.40 -55.97 69.26
C GLY A 11 -60.45 -56.09 70.79
N VAL A 12 -61.19 -55.21 71.45
CA VAL A 12 -61.41 -55.36 72.90
C VAL A 12 -62.41 -56.49 73.09
N ASP A 13 -61.91 -57.73 73.23
CA ASP A 13 -62.74 -58.92 73.36
C ASP A 13 -63.80 -58.75 74.44
N ARG A 14 -65.02 -59.24 74.16
CA ARG A 14 -66.17 -59.14 75.08
C ARG A 14 -65.84 -59.73 76.47
N ASP A 15 -65.13 -60.85 76.49
CA ASP A 15 -64.58 -61.53 77.66
C ASP A 15 -63.55 -60.69 78.46
N SER A 16 -63.00 -59.63 77.88
CA SER A 16 -62.13 -58.66 78.55
C SER A 16 -62.94 -57.50 79.13
N ILE A 17 -63.97 -57.03 78.41
CA ILE A 17 -64.93 -56.01 78.88
C ILE A 17 -65.69 -56.52 80.12
N GLU A 18 -66.24 -57.73 80.05
CA GLU A 18 -66.97 -58.34 81.17
C GLU A 18 -66.06 -58.57 82.39
N ARG A 19 -64.75 -58.76 82.16
CA ARG A 19 -63.71 -58.83 83.21
C ARG A 19 -63.49 -57.49 83.93
N VAL A 20 -63.57 -56.37 83.21
CA VAL A 20 -63.53 -55.02 83.81
C VAL A 20 -64.81 -54.73 84.58
N ARG A 21 -65.97 -55.11 84.03
CA ARG A 21 -67.29 -54.96 84.68
C ARG A 21 -67.44 -55.82 85.96
N SER A 22 -66.69 -56.91 86.09
CA SER A 22 -66.70 -57.82 87.25
C SER A 22 -65.45 -57.75 88.14
N ALA A 23 -64.54 -56.80 87.88
CA ALA A 23 -63.26 -56.69 88.58
C ALA A 23 -63.45 -56.46 90.09
N THR A 24 -62.91 -57.37 90.92
CA THR A 24 -63.05 -57.33 92.38
C THR A 24 -61.71 -56.98 93.04
N PHE A 25 -61.71 -55.96 93.90
CA PHE A 25 -60.51 -55.42 94.55
C PHE A 25 -60.53 -55.64 96.07
N PRO A 26 -59.37 -55.90 96.71
CA PRO A 26 -59.28 -56.07 98.16
C PRO A 26 -59.48 -54.73 98.90
N VAL A 27 -60.25 -54.75 99.99
CA VAL A 27 -60.60 -53.54 100.76
C VAL A 27 -59.49 -53.18 101.76
N ALA A 28 -58.87 -52.01 101.58
CA ALA A 28 -57.89 -51.46 102.51
C ALA A 28 -58.54 -50.51 103.54
N ARG A 29 -57.87 -50.26 104.68
CA ARG A 29 -58.33 -49.34 105.74
C ARG A 29 -58.55 -47.88 105.29
N ARG A 30 -58.03 -47.49 104.14
CA ARG A 30 -58.25 -46.21 103.46
C ARG A 30 -58.09 -46.45 101.96
N GLY A 31 -59.06 -46.03 101.16
CA GLY A 31 -59.13 -46.29 99.72
C GLY A 31 -60.29 -45.53 99.07
N TYR A 32 -60.51 -45.75 97.78
CA TYR A 32 -61.60 -45.14 97.01
C TYR A 32 -62.98 -45.71 97.43
N ASP A 33 -64.04 -44.92 97.27
CA ASP A 33 -65.40 -45.38 97.56
C ASP A 33 -65.82 -46.48 96.57
N LYS A 34 -66.25 -47.64 97.08
CA LYS A 34 -66.61 -48.78 96.23
C LYS A 34 -67.72 -48.42 95.22
N ARG A 35 -68.75 -47.68 95.61
CA ARG A 35 -69.88 -47.34 94.73
C ARG A 35 -69.47 -46.36 93.63
N GLU A 36 -68.45 -45.55 93.88
CA GLU A 36 -67.84 -44.67 92.88
C GLU A 36 -66.94 -45.45 91.91
N VAL A 37 -66.13 -46.38 92.42
CA VAL A 37 -65.33 -47.30 91.60
C VAL A 37 -66.22 -48.23 90.75
N ASP A 38 -67.24 -48.87 91.33
CA ASP A 38 -68.18 -49.73 90.60
C ASP A 38 -68.89 -48.95 89.47
N ARG A 39 -69.26 -47.69 89.71
CA ARG A 39 -69.85 -46.78 88.71
C ARG A 39 -68.86 -46.40 87.62
N PHE A 40 -67.62 -46.07 87.99
CA PHE A 40 -66.55 -45.75 87.04
C PHE A 40 -66.21 -46.96 86.16
N LEU A 41 -66.09 -48.16 86.72
CA LEU A 41 -65.87 -49.40 85.98
C LEU A 41 -67.04 -49.76 85.06
N THR A 42 -68.28 -49.49 85.49
CA THR A 42 -69.47 -49.65 84.64
C THR A 42 -69.43 -48.70 83.44
N SER A 43 -69.14 -47.41 83.68
CA SER A 43 -69.02 -46.40 82.63
C SER A 43 -67.81 -46.63 81.71
N LEU A 44 -66.71 -47.16 82.24
CA LEU A 44 -65.53 -47.56 81.46
C LEU A 44 -65.82 -48.80 80.59
N ALA A 45 -66.55 -49.78 81.11
CA ALA A 45 -67.01 -50.93 80.32
C ALA A 45 -67.99 -50.50 79.21
N GLU A 46 -68.94 -49.62 79.51
CA GLU A 46 -69.87 -49.03 78.53
C GLU A 46 -69.14 -48.19 77.47
N TRP A 47 -68.11 -47.43 77.86
CA TRP A 47 -67.24 -46.70 76.94
C TRP A 47 -66.38 -47.62 76.07
N LEU A 48 -65.94 -48.79 76.59
CA LEU A 48 -65.21 -49.79 75.80
C LEU A 48 -66.13 -50.60 74.85
N GLU A 49 -67.37 -50.91 75.26
CA GLU A 49 -68.40 -51.49 74.38
C GLU A 49 -68.77 -50.53 73.24
N THR A 50 -68.91 -49.24 73.57
CA THR A 50 -69.10 -48.16 72.59
C THR A 50 -67.82 -47.91 71.77
N GLY A 51 -66.64 -48.17 72.35
CA GLY A 51 -65.32 -47.97 71.75
C GLY A 51 -65.02 -48.82 70.52
N GLY A 52 -65.80 -49.87 70.24
CA GLY A 52 -65.79 -50.55 68.95
C GLY A 52 -66.16 -49.62 67.77
N ALA A 53 -66.91 -48.53 68.04
CA ALA A 53 -67.16 -47.47 67.07
C ALA A 53 -65.88 -46.70 66.71
N ASP A 54 -64.92 -46.56 67.63
CA ASP A 54 -63.66 -45.88 67.33
C ASP A 54 -62.68 -46.80 66.59
N GLN A 55 -62.68 -48.11 66.86
CA GLN A 55 -61.90 -49.07 66.06
C GLN A 55 -62.36 -49.09 64.60
N SER A 56 -63.67 -49.20 64.35
CA SER A 56 -64.23 -49.15 62.99
C SER A 56 -64.02 -47.78 62.31
N ARG A 57 -64.01 -46.68 63.07
CA ARG A 57 -63.64 -45.34 62.57
C ARG A 57 -62.17 -45.25 62.17
N ASN A 58 -61.25 -45.79 62.99
CA ASN A 58 -59.83 -45.85 62.68
C ASN A 58 -59.54 -46.74 61.45
N ASP A 59 -60.28 -47.83 61.27
CA ASP A 59 -60.19 -48.69 60.07
C ASP A 59 -60.65 -47.98 58.78
N VAL A 60 -61.65 -47.09 58.87
CA VAL A 60 -62.06 -46.23 57.74
C VAL A 60 -60.98 -45.18 57.46
N ILE A 61 -60.47 -44.49 58.49
CA ILE A 61 -59.37 -43.51 58.35
C ILE A 61 -58.13 -44.17 57.74
N ARG A 62 -57.80 -45.41 58.14
CA ARG A 62 -56.67 -46.17 57.59
C ARG A 62 -56.84 -46.45 56.10
N ARG A 63 -58.03 -46.88 55.66
CA ARG A 63 -58.33 -47.12 54.23
C ARG A 63 -58.31 -45.84 53.41
N GLU A 64 -58.76 -44.72 53.97
CA GLU A 64 -58.67 -43.42 53.30
C GLU A 64 -57.23 -42.93 53.19
N LEU A 65 -56.39 -43.12 54.22
CA LEU A 65 -54.95 -42.83 54.15
C LEU A 65 -54.21 -43.74 53.16
N GLU A 66 -54.58 -45.01 53.08
CA GLU A 66 -54.05 -45.98 52.10
C GLU A 66 -54.43 -45.55 50.67
N ARG A 67 -55.72 -45.23 50.43
CA ARG A 67 -56.23 -44.70 49.15
C ARG A 67 -55.55 -43.39 48.73
N VAL A 68 -55.36 -42.46 49.67
CA VAL A 68 -54.63 -41.20 49.43
C VAL A 68 -53.14 -41.45 49.19
N GLY A 69 -52.55 -42.46 49.84
CA GLY A 69 -51.18 -42.91 49.58
C GLY A 69 -50.99 -43.47 48.17
N GLU A 70 -51.88 -44.36 47.73
CA GLU A 70 -51.92 -44.88 46.36
C GLU A 70 -52.12 -43.78 45.32
N GLU A 71 -53.04 -42.84 45.59
CA GLU A 71 -53.30 -41.68 44.74
C GLU A 71 -52.11 -40.73 44.63
N THR A 72 -51.46 -40.44 45.77
CA THR A 72 -50.23 -39.64 45.80
C THR A 72 -49.09 -40.33 45.05
N GLY A 73 -48.91 -41.65 45.24
CA GLY A 73 -47.90 -42.42 44.52
C GLY A 73 -48.13 -42.41 43.00
N ARG A 74 -49.38 -42.56 42.57
CA ARG A 74 -49.79 -42.48 41.16
C ARG A 74 -49.46 -41.11 40.56
N ILE A 75 -49.83 -40.03 41.25
CA ILE A 75 -49.56 -38.64 40.82
C ILE A 75 -48.04 -38.39 40.75
N LEU A 76 -47.26 -38.87 41.71
CA LEU A 76 -45.80 -38.73 41.70
C LEU A 76 -45.14 -39.51 40.54
N THR A 77 -45.68 -40.68 40.20
CA THR A 77 -45.20 -41.49 39.07
C THR A 77 -45.53 -40.79 37.76
N GLU A 78 -46.77 -40.35 37.56
CA GLU A 78 -47.20 -39.62 36.37
C GLU A 78 -46.43 -38.31 36.20
N ALA A 79 -46.20 -37.57 37.28
CA ALA A 79 -45.40 -36.35 37.25
C ALA A 79 -43.93 -36.62 36.87
N HIS A 80 -43.34 -37.73 37.32
CA HIS A 80 -42.00 -38.15 36.90
C HIS A 80 -41.96 -38.56 35.42
N ASP A 81 -42.93 -39.35 34.96
CA ASP A 81 -43.06 -39.74 33.55
C ASP A 81 -43.28 -38.53 32.63
N VAL A 82 -43.99 -37.48 33.09
CA VAL A 82 -44.11 -36.20 32.39
C VAL A 82 -42.77 -35.45 32.40
N ALA A 83 -42.09 -35.36 33.55
CA ALA A 83 -40.81 -34.66 33.67
C ALA A 83 -39.71 -35.27 32.79
N GLU A 84 -39.58 -36.60 32.74
CA GLU A 84 -38.62 -37.29 31.88
C GLU A 84 -38.95 -37.13 30.39
N ARG A 85 -40.23 -37.14 30.01
CA ARG A 85 -40.65 -36.83 28.62
C ARG A 85 -40.31 -35.39 28.24
N LEU A 86 -40.56 -34.42 29.12
CA LEU A 86 -40.19 -33.01 28.90
C LEU A 86 -38.66 -32.85 28.81
N ARG A 87 -37.89 -33.57 29.64
CA ARG A 87 -36.42 -33.56 29.60
C ARG A 87 -35.89 -34.07 28.25
N VAL A 88 -36.34 -35.25 27.82
CA VAL A 88 -35.93 -35.84 26.52
C VAL A 88 -36.41 -35.01 25.33
N GLN A 89 -37.55 -34.31 25.43
CA GLN A 89 -37.99 -33.37 24.41
C GLN A 89 -37.08 -32.13 24.36
N ALA A 90 -36.81 -31.49 25.50
CA ALA A 90 -35.96 -30.30 25.59
C ALA A 90 -34.51 -30.58 25.18
N GLU A 91 -33.98 -31.77 25.49
CA GLU A 91 -32.66 -32.23 25.03
C GLU A 91 -32.61 -32.27 23.49
N ARG A 92 -33.60 -32.88 22.83
CA ARG A 92 -33.68 -32.93 21.35
C ARG A 92 -33.92 -31.58 20.70
N GLU A 93 -34.72 -30.71 21.31
CA GLU A 93 -34.93 -29.34 20.83
C GLU A 93 -33.65 -28.51 20.95
N ALA A 94 -32.86 -28.70 22.02
CA ALA A 94 -31.55 -28.07 22.18
C ALA A 94 -30.52 -28.61 21.16
N GLU A 95 -30.47 -29.93 20.94
CA GLU A 95 -29.63 -30.55 19.89
C GLU A 95 -29.96 -29.98 18.50
N GLY A 96 -31.25 -29.98 18.11
CA GLY A 96 -31.69 -29.42 16.83
C GLY A 96 -31.43 -27.92 16.67
N MET A 97 -31.51 -27.13 17.75
CA MET A 97 -31.11 -25.72 17.73
C MET A 97 -29.59 -25.56 17.53
N ILE A 98 -28.77 -26.41 18.14
CA ILE A 98 -27.31 -26.40 17.98
C ILE A 98 -26.91 -26.81 16.56
N GLU A 99 -27.46 -27.91 16.02
CA GLU A 99 -27.21 -28.35 14.65
C GLU A 99 -27.66 -27.30 13.62
N GLY A 100 -28.83 -26.69 13.83
CA GLY A 100 -29.34 -25.60 12.99
C GLY A 100 -28.43 -24.36 13.01
N ALA A 101 -27.95 -23.97 14.19
CA ALA A 101 -27.02 -22.84 14.36
C ALA A 101 -25.64 -23.12 13.74
N GLN A 102 -25.11 -24.33 13.91
CA GLN A 102 -23.85 -24.77 13.29
C GLN A 102 -23.96 -24.75 11.76
N THR A 103 -24.98 -25.42 11.21
CA THR A 103 -25.25 -25.45 9.77
C THR A 103 -25.40 -24.04 9.18
N GLN A 104 -26.05 -23.13 9.91
CA GLN A 104 -26.20 -21.75 9.46
C GLN A 104 -24.88 -20.96 9.53
N ALA A 105 -24.07 -21.15 10.58
CA ALA A 105 -22.75 -20.54 10.69
C ALA A 105 -21.79 -21.04 9.59
N GLU A 106 -21.84 -22.32 9.23
CA GLU A 106 -21.09 -22.90 8.11
C GLU A 106 -21.50 -22.30 6.76
N ARG A 107 -22.81 -22.17 6.49
CA ARG A 107 -23.31 -21.49 5.29
C ARG A 107 -22.83 -20.04 5.21
N THR A 108 -22.90 -19.29 6.32
CA THR A 108 -22.43 -17.90 6.36
C THR A 108 -20.92 -17.78 6.17
N ARG A 109 -20.12 -18.73 6.68
CA ARG A 109 -18.68 -18.80 6.40
C ARG A 109 -18.40 -19.09 4.93
N ALA A 110 -18.97 -20.15 4.38
CA ALA A 110 -18.77 -20.53 2.97
C ALA A 110 -19.20 -19.42 1.99
N GLU A 111 -20.27 -18.68 2.32
CA GLU A 111 -20.70 -17.50 1.55
C GLU A 111 -19.69 -16.35 1.65
N ALA A 112 -19.18 -16.04 2.84
CA ALA A 112 -18.15 -15.02 3.03
C ALA A 112 -16.83 -15.40 2.33
N ASP A 113 -16.40 -16.66 2.45
CA ASP A 113 -15.19 -17.18 1.79
C ASP A 113 -15.32 -17.10 0.26
N ARG A 114 -16.52 -17.39 -0.30
CA ARG A 114 -16.82 -17.18 -1.72
C ARG A 114 -16.70 -15.71 -2.11
N ILE A 115 -17.37 -14.81 -1.39
CA ILE A 115 -17.34 -13.37 -1.67
C ILE A 115 -15.90 -12.82 -1.59
N HIS A 116 -15.10 -13.30 -0.64
CA HIS A 116 -13.69 -12.95 -0.53
C HIS A 116 -12.86 -13.46 -1.72
N ALA A 117 -13.05 -14.72 -2.15
CA ALA A 117 -12.36 -15.27 -3.32
C ALA A 117 -12.75 -14.56 -4.63
N GLU A 118 -14.04 -14.24 -4.81
CA GLU A 118 -14.53 -13.45 -5.96
C GLU A 118 -13.92 -12.03 -5.96
N ALA A 119 -13.92 -11.36 -4.81
CA ALA A 119 -13.30 -10.03 -4.67
C ALA A 119 -11.78 -10.05 -4.92
N GLN A 120 -11.07 -11.10 -4.46
CA GLN A 120 -9.65 -11.30 -4.75
C GLN A 120 -9.41 -11.51 -6.25
N GLY A 121 -10.15 -12.40 -6.91
CA GLY A 121 -10.02 -12.64 -8.35
C GLY A 121 -10.27 -11.39 -9.21
N VAL A 122 -11.26 -10.56 -8.82
CA VAL A 122 -11.52 -9.26 -9.46
C VAL A 122 -10.35 -8.29 -9.22
N ALA A 123 -9.85 -8.19 -7.98
CA ALA A 123 -8.73 -7.30 -7.64
C ALA A 123 -7.42 -7.70 -8.35
N GLU A 124 -7.12 -9.00 -8.42
CA GLU A 124 -5.96 -9.53 -9.14
C GLU A 124 -6.07 -9.27 -10.65
N THR A 125 -7.23 -9.50 -11.24
CA THR A 125 -7.49 -9.22 -12.66
C THR A 125 -7.33 -7.72 -12.97
N ALA A 126 -7.88 -6.85 -12.12
CA ALA A 126 -7.75 -5.40 -12.27
C ALA A 126 -6.30 -4.92 -12.09
N ALA A 127 -5.59 -5.43 -11.08
CA ALA A 127 -4.18 -5.11 -10.85
C ALA A 127 -3.28 -5.61 -11.98
N GLN A 128 -3.55 -6.79 -12.53
CA GLN A 128 -2.78 -7.32 -13.66
C GLN A 128 -3.02 -6.52 -14.94
N LYS A 129 -4.28 -6.14 -15.22
CA LYS A 129 -4.58 -5.25 -16.33
C LYS A 129 -3.91 -3.89 -16.17
N LEU A 130 -3.94 -3.29 -14.98
CA LEU A 130 -3.29 -2.01 -14.72
C LEU A 130 -1.77 -2.06 -14.98
N ARG A 131 -1.10 -3.18 -14.65
CA ARG A 131 0.31 -3.41 -15.01
C ARG A 131 0.50 -3.48 -16.52
N THR A 132 -0.27 -4.30 -17.23
CA THR A 132 -0.10 -4.45 -18.69
C THR A 132 -0.40 -3.14 -19.45
N ASP A 133 -1.40 -2.39 -19.01
CA ASP A 133 -1.76 -1.10 -19.62
C ASP A 133 -0.66 -0.05 -19.35
N ALA A 134 -0.06 -0.04 -18.15
CA ALA A 134 1.06 0.84 -17.79
C ALA A 134 2.38 0.48 -18.50
N ASP A 135 2.71 -0.82 -18.60
CA ASP A 135 3.89 -1.30 -19.32
C ASP A 135 3.79 -1.03 -20.82
N ALA A 136 2.60 -1.19 -21.40
CA ALA A 136 2.32 -0.83 -22.80
C ALA A 136 2.48 0.68 -23.02
N TYR A 137 1.91 1.52 -22.16
CA TYR A 137 2.04 2.98 -22.24
C TYR A 137 3.50 3.43 -22.10
N ALA A 138 4.23 2.93 -21.10
CA ALA A 138 5.64 3.25 -20.90
C ALA A 138 6.52 2.81 -22.08
N THR A 139 6.20 1.67 -22.71
CA THR A 139 6.87 1.20 -23.93
C THR A 139 6.55 2.10 -25.12
N GLN A 140 5.29 2.51 -25.30
CA GLN A 140 4.89 3.44 -26.35
C GLN A 140 5.63 4.77 -26.22
N THR A 141 5.56 5.43 -25.06
CA THR A 141 6.19 6.74 -24.83
C THR A 141 7.71 6.71 -25.04
N ARG A 142 8.39 5.64 -24.63
CA ARG A 142 9.82 5.45 -24.95
C ARG A 142 10.06 5.34 -26.45
N THR A 143 9.31 4.48 -27.14
CA THR A 143 9.49 4.28 -28.59
C THR A 143 9.08 5.52 -29.42
N GLU A 144 8.24 6.40 -28.89
CA GLU A 144 7.94 7.70 -29.49
C GLU A 144 9.09 8.69 -29.27
N ALA A 145 9.57 8.84 -28.03
CA ALA A 145 10.72 9.68 -27.70
C ALA A 145 12.00 9.28 -28.45
N ASP A 146 12.26 7.98 -28.60
CA ASP A 146 13.40 7.45 -29.37
C ASP A 146 13.33 7.85 -30.85
N ARG A 147 12.14 7.76 -31.47
CA ARG A 147 11.93 8.16 -32.87
C ARG A 147 12.11 9.67 -33.08
N ASP A 148 11.58 10.47 -32.15
CA ASP A 148 11.72 11.94 -32.20
C ASP A 148 13.18 12.36 -32.00
N ALA A 149 13.90 11.72 -31.07
CA ALA A 149 15.34 11.91 -30.88
C ALA A 149 16.14 11.51 -32.14
N GLU A 150 15.85 10.36 -32.75
CA GLU A 150 16.46 9.98 -34.03
C GLU A 150 16.13 10.97 -35.16
N GLN A 151 14.92 11.53 -35.20
CA GLN A 151 14.54 12.50 -36.23
C GLN A 151 15.25 13.84 -36.02
N ALA A 152 15.37 14.30 -34.77
CA ALA A 152 16.14 15.49 -34.41
C ALA A 152 17.62 15.31 -34.76
N LEU A 153 18.23 14.18 -34.39
CA LEU A 153 19.63 13.87 -34.74
C LEU A 153 19.84 13.77 -36.26
N ARG A 154 18.88 13.22 -37.02
CA ARG A 154 18.93 13.20 -38.50
C ARG A 154 18.87 14.61 -39.09
N LYS A 155 17.97 15.47 -38.61
CA LYS A 155 17.87 16.88 -39.02
C LYS A 155 19.17 17.64 -38.73
N ALA A 156 19.65 17.58 -37.48
CA ALA A 156 20.86 18.26 -37.05
C ALA A 156 22.12 17.80 -37.82
N ARG A 157 22.26 16.51 -38.10
CA ARG A 157 23.37 15.98 -38.92
C ARG A 157 23.30 16.44 -40.38
N ALA A 158 22.10 16.51 -40.96
CA ALA A 158 21.92 17.01 -42.33
C ALA A 158 22.24 18.51 -42.43
N GLU A 159 21.82 19.30 -41.45
CA GLU A 159 22.12 20.73 -41.37
C GLU A 159 23.61 21.00 -41.11
N ALA A 160 24.23 20.30 -40.16
CA ALA A 160 25.66 20.40 -39.92
C ALA A 160 26.48 20.04 -41.17
N LYS A 161 26.10 18.99 -41.92
CA LYS A 161 26.73 18.68 -43.21
C LYS A 161 26.53 19.83 -44.21
N ARG A 162 25.32 20.37 -44.34
CA ARG A 162 25.03 21.50 -45.25
C ARG A 162 25.91 22.72 -44.95
N ILE A 163 26.13 23.03 -43.67
CA ILE A 163 26.99 24.14 -43.23
C ILE A 163 28.48 23.86 -43.56
N ILE A 164 28.95 22.62 -43.36
CA ILE A 164 30.32 22.21 -43.72
C ILE A 164 30.53 22.24 -45.24
N ASP A 165 29.58 21.70 -46.02
CA ASP A 165 29.60 21.71 -47.48
C ASP A 165 29.67 23.18 -47.98
N GLU A 166 28.78 24.06 -47.48
CA GLU A 166 28.73 25.50 -47.82
C GLU A 166 30.00 26.26 -47.42
N ALA A 167 30.56 26.00 -46.24
CA ALA A 167 31.82 26.59 -45.79
C ALA A 167 33.01 26.12 -46.64
N SER A 168 33.03 24.84 -47.05
CA SER A 168 34.08 24.30 -47.91
C SER A 168 34.05 24.89 -49.32
N ALA A 169 32.85 25.11 -49.88
CA ALA A 169 32.68 25.79 -51.17
C ALA A 169 33.18 27.24 -51.10
N ARG A 170 32.74 28.03 -50.11
CA ARG A 170 33.25 29.40 -49.91
C ARG A 170 34.76 29.47 -49.73
N LYS A 171 35.37 28.48 -49.06
CA LYS A 171 36.83 28.38 -48.93
C LYS A 171 37.49 28.18 -50.31
N GLN A 172 36.97 27.27 -51.13
CA GLN A 172 37.47 27.03 -52.49
C GLN A 172 37.30 28.25 -53.40
N ASP A 173 36.16 28.96 -53.30
CA ASP A 173 35.92 30.22 -54.03
C ASP A 173 36.96 31.29 -53.64
N MET A 174 37.23 31.46 -52.34
CA MET A 174 38.26 32.40 -51.86
C MET A 174 39.67 31.99 -52.28
N GLU A 175 40.02 30.70 -52.23
CA GLU A 175 41.32 30.19 -52.69
C GLU A 175 41.50 30.42 -54.21
N ALA A 176 40.45 30.28 -55.01
CA ALA A 176 40.48 30.59 -56.44
C ALA A 176 40.65 32.10 -56.72
N VAL A 177 39.98 32.97 -55.95
CA VAL A 177 40.15 34.44 -56.05
C VAL A 177 41.56 34.87 -55.62
N ILE A 178 42.13 34.26 -54.58
CA ILE A 178 43.52 34.51 -54.18
C ILE A 178 44.48 34.11 -55.31
N ALA A 179 44.34 32.92 -55.89
CA ALA A 179 45.20 32.47 -57.00
C ALA A 179 45.13 33.38 -58.25
N ASP A 180 43.95 33.90 -58.59
CA ASP A 180 43.76 34.89 -59.65
C ASP A 180 44.43 36.23 -59.32
N LEU A 181 44.31 36.72 -58.07
CA LEU A 181 44.99 37.93 -57.61
C LEU A 181 46.53 37.78 -57.61
N GLU A 182 47.05 36.61 -57.24
CA GLU A 182 48.49 36.31 -57.30
C GLU A 182 49.00 36.23 -58.74
N ALA A 183 48.27 35.58 -59.64
CA ALA A 183 48.62 35.55 -61.07
C ALA A 183 48.66 36.96 -61.68
N ARG A 184 47.67 37.82 -61.35
CA ARG A 184 47.64 39.22 -61.78
C ARG A 184 48.76 40.06 -61.16
N ARG A 185 49.09 39.85 -59.89
CA ARG A 185 50.25 40.47 -59.22
C ARG A 185 51.52 40.18 -60.01
N ASP A 186 51.74 38.92 -60.36
CA ASP A 186 52.97 38.47 -61.01
C ASP A 186 53.04 38.93 -62.48
N GLU A 187 51.91 39.02 -63.19
CA GLU A 187 51.82 39.67 -64.52
C GLU A 187 52.16 41.17 -64.46
N VAL A 188 51.66 41.88 -63.45
CA VAL A 188 51.95 43.31 -63.23
C VAL A 188 53.42 43.52 -62.85
N LEU A 189 53.97 42.71 -61.94
CA LEU A 189 55.39 42.77 -61.55
C LEU A 189 56.30 42.50 -62.76
N GLY A 190 56.09 41.41 -63.50
CA GLY A 190 56.87 41.10 -64.70
C GLY A 190 56.69 42.13 -65.83
N SER A 191 55.63 42.95 -65.78
CA SER A 191 55.44 44.07 -66.71
C SER A 191 56.09 45.38 -66.23
N LEU A 192 56.16 45.61 -64.92
CA LEU A 192 56.97 46.67 -64.31
C LEU A 192 58.46 46.42 -64.52
N GLU A 193 58.94 45.18 -64.37
CA GLU A 193 60.33 44.78 -64.68
C GLU A 193 60.68 45.00 -66.15
N ARG A 194 59.74 44.69 -67.07
CA ARG A 194 59.90 44.91 -68.51
C ARG A 194 59.97 46.39 -68.84
N LEU A 195 59.04 47.20 -68.33
CA LEU A 195 59.04 48.66 -68.49
C LEU A 195 60.28 49.31 -67.86
N SER A 196 60.74 48.81 -66.70
CA SER A 196 62.00 49.22 -66.06
C SER A 196 63.20 48.93 -66.96
N THR A 197 63.24 47.75 -67.57
CA THR A 197 64.31 47.34 -68.50
C THR A 197 64.29 48.16 -69.80
N GLU A 198 63.11 48.44 -70.37
CA GLU A 198 62.93 49.30 -71.53
C GLU A 198 63.30 50.76 -71.23
N LEU A 199 62.95 51.27 -70.05
CA LEU A 199 63.32 52.60 -69.59
C LEU A 199 64.83 52.70 -69.31
N ALA A 200 65.43 51.69 -68.69
CA ALA A 200 66.88 51.63 -68.49
C ALA A 200 67.63 51.52 -69.83
N GLY A 201 67.12 50.75 -70.80
CA GLY A 201 67.67 50.66 -72.15
C GLY A 201 67.60 51.98 -72.90
N THR A 202 66.42 52.62 -72.95
CA THR A 202 66.24 53.92 -73.60
C THR A 202 66.99 55.06 -72.90
N ALA A 203 67.09 55.05 -71.57
CA ALA A 203 67.94 55.95 -70.80
C ALA A 203 69.43 55.71 -71.08
N THR A 204 69.86 54.46 -71.24
CA THR A 204 71.24 54.13 -71.64
C THR A 204 71.54 54.57 -73.07
N GLU A 205 70.61 54.39 -74.02
CA GLU A 205 70.72 54.97 -75.36
C GLU A 205 70.80 56.50 -75.31
N HIS A 206 70.00 57.16 -74.47
CA HIS A 206 70.04 58.61 -74.32
C HIS A 206 71.34 59.07 -73.67
N ALA A 207 71.84 58.37 -72.66
CA ALA A 207 73.14 58.61 -72.04
C ALA A 207 74.28 58.40 -73.04
N GLN A 208 74.20 57.39 -73.92
CA GLN A 208 75.14 57.20 -75.02
C GLN A 208 75.04 58.31 -76.07
N LYS A 209 73.84 58.73 -76.50
CA LYS A 209 73.65 59.86 -77.43
C LYS A 209 74.09 61.19 -76.83
N ILE A 210 73.94 61.38 -75.52
CA ILE A 210 74.49 62.50 -74.77
C ILE A 210 76.01 62.37 -74.65
N ALA A 211 76.57 61.18 -74.44
CA ALA A 211 78.01 60.93 -74.40
C ALA A 211 78.70 61.11 -75.76
N GLU A 212 78.05 60.74 -76.87
CA GLU A 212 78.55 61.05 -78.23
C GLU A 212 78.49 62.56 -78.50
N ARG A 213 77.38 63.24 -78.15
CA ARG A 213 77.33 64.72 -78.20
C ARG A 213 78.33 65.39 -77.26
N ALA A 214 78.64 64.75 -76.12
CA ALA A 214 79.66 65.20 -75.19
C ALA A 214 81.08 64.87 -75.68
N LYS A 215 81.28 63.88 -76.55
CA LYS A 215 82.54 63.69 -77.29
C LYS A 215 82.68 64.75 -78.39
N ASP A 216 81.61 65.08 -79.11
CA ASP A 216 81.60 66.19 -80.08
C ASP A 216 81.93 67.54 -79.41
N THR A 217 81.49 67.78 -78.16
CA THR A 217 81.82 69.00 -77.42
C THR A 217 83.11 68.92 -76.59
N ALA A 218 83.51 67.76 -76.07
CA ALA A 218 84.81 67.57 -75.39
C ALA A 218 85.99 67.45 -76.37
N ALA A 219 85.74 67.11 -77.65
CA ALA A 219 86.67 67.38 -78.75
C ALA A 219 86.90 68.89 -78.98
N LYS A 220 86.14 69.75 -78.29
CA LYS A 220 86.29 71.21 -78.22
C LYS A 220 86.55 71.74 -76.80
N ALA A 221 86.68 70.87 -75.79
CA ALA A 221 86.92 71.23 -74.40
C ALA A 221 87.71 70.13 -73.67
N ARG A 222 89.02 70.35 -73.56
CA ARG A 222 89.95 69.77 -72.58
C ARG A 222 90.75 70.94 -71.97
N GLU A 223 91.45 70.69 -70.86
CA GLU A 223 92.00 71.69 -69.92
C GLU A 223 90.84 72.28 -69.05
N ASP A 224 90.83 72.20 -67.71
CA ASP A 224 91.87 71.86 -66.71
C ASP A 224 91.38 70.91 -65.57
N GLU A 225 92.28 70.56 -64.63
CA GLU A 225 92.08 69.59 -63.51
C GLU A 225 91.88 70.22 -62.10
N ASP A 226 91.56 69.31 -61.15
CA ASP A 226 91.92 69.29 -59.71
C ASP A 226 90.91 69.78 -58.66
N GLY A 227 90.90 69.17 -57.44
CA GLY A 227 90.12 69.72 -56.30
C GLY A 227 89.48 68.83 -55.19
N ALA A 228 90.04 67.67 -54.79
CA ALA A 228 89.88 67.04 -53.44
C ALA A 228 88.47 66.67 -52.82
N SER A 229 88.51 65.88 -51.72
CA SER A 229 87.39 65.38 -50.87
C SER A 229 87.91 65.22 -49.41
N PRO A 230 87.22 64.59 -48.40
CA PRO A 230 85.80 64.23 -48.18
C PRO A 230 85.19 65.22 -47.14
N PRO A 231 84.57 64.94 -45.96
CA PRO A 231 84.13 63.71 -45.23
C PRO A 231 82.62 63.37 -45.42
N SER A 232 81.81 63.17 -44.37
CA SER A 232 81.28 61.89 -43.81
C SER A 232 80.12 62.17 -42.82
N ASP A 233 79.61 61.13 -42.15
CA ASP A 233 78.65 61.12 -41.01
C ASP A 233 77.19 61.46 -41.35
N GLU A 234 76.14 60.86 -40.75
CA GLU A 234 76.04 59.66 -39.89
C GLU A 234 74.61 59.07 -40.00
N ALA A 235 74.38 57.87 -39.44
CA ALA A 235 73.06 57.34 -39.09
C ALA A 235 73.08 56.95 -37.61
N PRO A 236 71.96 57.04 -36.86
CA PRO A 236 71.09 55.86 -36.78
C PRO A 236 69.58 56.14 -36.55
N GLU A 237 68.87 55.07 -36.19
CA GLU A 237 67.47 54.85 -35.82
C GLU A 237 67.21 55.26 -34.32
N PRO A 238 66.18 54.80 -33.54
CA PRO A 238 65.01 53.96 -33.83
C PRO A 238 63.69 54.34 -33.06
N GLU A 239 62.75 53.38 -32.93
CA GLU A 239 61.64 53.15 -31.93
C GLU A 239 60.78 54.30 -31.34
N ASP A 240 59.44 54.10 -31.26
CA ASP A 240 58.75 54.03 -29.93
C ASP A 240 57.35 53.36 -29.94
N GLU A 241 56.87 53.06 -28.73
CA GLU A 241 55.74 52.25 -28.18
C GLU A 241 54.26 52.39 -28.68
N ALA A 242 53.37 51.65 -27.99
CA ALA A 242 51.88 51.60 -27.97
C ALA A 242 51.19 50.53 -28.86
N ALA A 243 50.40 49.54 -28.40
CA ALA A 243 49.75 49.23 -27.09
C ALA A 243 48.86 50.36 -26.53
N GLU A 244 47.57 50.20 -26.20
CA GLU A 244 46.71 49.04 -25.91
C GLU A 244 45.49 49.04 -26.90
N ASP A 245 44.34 48.34 -26.80
CA ASP A 245 43.54 47.82 -25.68
C ASP A 245 42.51 46.79 -26.22
N GLU A 246 42.25 45.68 -25.52
CA GLU A 246 41.14 44.75 -25.81
C GLU A 246 40.18 44.64 -24.60
N PRO A 247 38.93 45.13 -24.72
CA PRO A 247 37.99 45.14 -23.60
C PRO A 247 37.22 43.82 -23.44
N ALA A 248 37.56 43.12 -22.36
CA ALA A 248 36.68 42.37 -21.45
C ALA A 248 35.71 41.29 -21.99
N GLU A 249 35.84 40.09 -21.39
CA GLU A 249 34.85 39.00 -21.46
C GLU A 249 33.55 39.37 -20.71
N ASP A 250 32.37 39.07 -21.29
CA ASP A 250 31.07 39.35 -20.67
C ASP A 250 30.43 38.06 -20.09
N GLU A 251 30.59 37.85 -18.77
CA GLU A 251 30.11 36.65 -18.08
C GLU A 251 28.59 36.63 -17.84
N GLN A 252 27.90 35.94 -18.76
CA GLN A 252 26.68 35.16 -18.58
C GLN A 252 26.03 35.20 -17.17
N GLN A 253 24.95 35.97 -17.01
CA GLN A 253 23.93 35.70 -15.97
C GLN A 253 22.57 35.44 -16.62
N THR A 254 22.05 34.22 -16.46
CA THR A 254 20.75 33.81 -17.01
C THR A 254 19.77 33.32 -15.94
N GLN A 255 18.54 33.83 -16.04
CA GLN A 255 17.28 33.21 -15.58
C GLN A 255 17.10 32.84 -14.09
N THR A 256 16.34 33.68 -13.36
CA THR A 256 15.52 33.23 -12.22
C THR A 256 14.13 33.89 -12.21
N MET A 257 13.12 33.23 -12.78
CA MET A 257 11.67 33.50 -12.62
C MET A 257 10.86 32.24 -13.01
N PRO A 258 9.61 32.06 -12.52
CA PRO A 258 9.18 32.10 -11.13
C PRO A 258 8.40 30.83 -10.72
N ALA A 259 8.34 30.49 -9.42
CA ALA A 259 7.56 29.33 -8.95
C ALA A 259 6.04 29.58 -8.95
N ALA A 260 5.23 28.56 -9.27
CA ALA A 260 3.78 28.68 -9.34
C ALA A 260 2.98 27.45 -8.84
N LYS A 261 2.09 27.70 -7.87
CA LYS A 261 0.84 26.99 -7.52
C LYS A 261 0.86 25.53 -6.99
N GLY A 262 0.45 25.43 -5.73
CA GLY A 262 -0.36 24.35 -5.11
C GLY A 262 -0.86 24.89 -3.76
N SER A 263 -2.14 25.02 -3.39
CA SER A 263 -3.44 24.56 -3.93
C SER A 263 -3.88 23.14 -3.56
N GLU A 264 -3.70 22.75 -2.31
CA GLU A 264 -4.50 21.67 -1.69
C GLU A 264 -5.85 22.20 -1.16
N LYS A 265 -6.84 21.30 -1.05
CA LYS A 265 -8.22 21.57 -0.64
C LYS A 265 -8.91 20.30 -0.15
#